data_AF-A0A955YI76-F1
#
_entry.id   AF-A0A955YI76-F1
#
_cell.length_a   1.000
_cell.length_b   1.000
_cell.length_c   1.000
_cell.angle_alpha   90.00
_cell.angle_beta   90.00
_cell.angle_gamma   90.00
#
_symmetry.space_group_name_H-M   'P 1'
#
loop_
_entity.id
_entity.type
_entity.pdbx_description
1 polymer ?
#
loop_
_entity_poly.entity_id
_entity_poly.type
_entity_poly.pdbx_seq_one_letter_code
_entity_poly.pdbx_strand_id
1 'polypeptide(L)'
;MTTRARTALLISIVSMVGSLAVTTQASFAAAQRVIAANHEGQVLALFAPAGLGDEVVPGYRLMDVSIRATDVVVTLVGADESPLVLRLAASDEPLGEGTQVAETPSFRVVSAVSLEGVARGTAEALAERIRSNDDGDFWDEVTTGAPPSNDGHVALGVVAGLVVVFAVGLLVRRARSRKRRASGSPTDSTEA
;
A
#
# COMPACT_ATOMS: atom_id res chain seq x y z
N MET A 1 -64.83 -10.53 -30.57
CA MET A 1 -64.59 -11.86 -29.94
C MET A 1 -63.09 -12.02 -29.73
N THR A 2 -62.58 -11.66 -28.55
CA THR A 2 -61.16 -11.73 -28.19
C THR A 2 -61.05 -12.52 -26.88
N THR A 3 -60.67 -13.80 -27.00
CA THR A 3 -60.59 -14.73 -25.87
C THR A 3 -59.19 -15.31 -25.80
N ARG A 4 -58.47 -14.90 -24.75
CA ARG A 4 -57.54 -15.66 -23.88
C ARG A 4 -56.57 -16.67 -24.51
N ALA A 5 -55.30 -16.59 -24.09
CA ALA A 5 -54.59 -17.61 -23.29
C ALA A 5 -53.06 -17.40 -23.44
N ARG A 6 -52.35 -16.93 -22.41
CA ARG A 6 -51.81 -17.67 -21.24
C ARG A 6 -50.53 -18.46 -21.58
N THR A 7 -49.53 -18.29 -20.69
CA THR A 7 -48.44 -19.24 -20.37
C THR A 7 -47.42 -19.48 -21.50
N ALA A 8 -46.13 -19.17 -21.35
CA ALA A 8 -45.29 -19.82 -20.37
C ALA A 8 -44.10 -18.93 -19.96
N LEU A 9 -44.03 -18.72 -18.65
CA LEU A 9 -42.88 -18.26 -17.89
C LEU A 9 -41.94 -19.46 -17.69
N LEU A 10 -40.77 -19.46 -18.31
CA LEU A 10 -39.65 -20.37 -18.04
C LEU A 10 -38.46 -19.48 -17.66
N ILE A 11 -38.30 -19.12 -16.39
CA ILE A 11 -37.41 -19.79 -15.42
C ILE A 11 -36.10 -20.24 -16.09
N SER A 12 -35.16 -19.29 -16.19
CA SER A 12 -33.72 -19.56 -16.35
C SER A 12 -32.98 -18.82 -15.23
N ILE A 13 -33.02 -19.41 -14.02
CA ILE A 13 -32.12 -19.08 -12.92
C ILE A 13 -31.35 -20.36 -12.62
N VAL A 14 -30.27 -20.60 -13.36
CA VAL A 14 -29.41 -21.76 -13.14
C VAL A 14 -27.95 -21.32 -13.26
N SER A 15 -27.29 -21.35 -12.11
CA SER A 15 -25.87 -21.65 -11.91
C SER A 15 -24.84 -20.67 -12.47
N MET A 16 -24.61 -19.59 -11.73
CA MET A 16 -23.29 -18.96 -11.68
C MET A 16 -22.74 -19.12 -10.26
N VAL A 17 -22.38 -20.36 -9.91
CA VAL A 17 -21.51 -20.64 -8.76
C VAL A 17 -20.12 -20.25 -9.21
N GLY A 18 -19.78 -18.98 -9.01
CA GLY A 18 -18.43 -18.48 -9.23
C GLY A 18 -17.50 -19.14 -8.24
N SER A 19 -16.56 -19.94 -8.73
CA SER A 19 -15.42 -20.44 -7.97
C SER A 19 -14.62 -19.24 -7.47
N LEU A 20 -14.85 -18.84 -6.23
CA LEU A 20 -14.00 -17.91 -5.52
C LEU A 20 -12.72 -18.67 -5.17
N ALA A 21 -11.81 -18.77 -6.13
CA ALA A 21 -10.44 -19.17 -5.88
C ALA A 21 -9.84 -18.09 -4.99
N VAL A 22 -9.89 -18.31 -3.68
CA VAL A 22 -9.10 -17.54 -2.71
C VAL A 22 -7.65 -17.91 -3.00
N THR A 23 -7.03 -17.17 -3.90
CA THR A 23 -5.58 -17.18 -4.05
C THR A 23 -5.03 -16.57 -2.77
N THR A 24 -4.66 -17.44 -1.84
CA THR A 24 -3.76 -17.08 -0.74
C THR A 24 -2.43 -16.70 -1.38
N GLN A 25 -2.30 -15.44 -1.80
CA GLN A 25 -1.00 -14.87 -2.08
C GLN A 25 -0.22 -14.99 -0.78
N ALA A 26 0.71 -15.94 -0.73
CA ALA A 26 1.71 -15.97 0.30
C ALA A 26 2.46 -14.64 0.19
N SER A 27 2.16 -13.71 1.09
CA SER A 27 2.99 -12.53 1.32
C SER A 27 4.30 -13.07 1.87
N PHE A 28 5.25 -13.35 0.98
CA PHE A 28 6.63 -13.55 1.39
C PHE A 28 7.01 -12.29 2.16
N ALA A 29 7.43 -12.46 3.41
CA ALA A 29 8.01 -11.38 4.20
C ALA A 29 9.17 -10.80 3.38
N ALA A 30 8.96 -9.61 2.82
CA ALA A 30 10.01 -8.92 2.09
C ALA A 30 11.05 -8.51 3.11
N ALA A 31 12.30 -8.89 2.87
CA ALA A 31 13.42 -8.36 3.60
C ALA A 31 13.40 -6.82 3.45
N GLN A 32 13.39 -6.12 4.57
CA GLN A 32 13.38 -4.67 4.59
C GLN A 32 14.78 -4.17 4.94
N ARG A 33 15.33 -3.27 4.11
CA ARG A 33 16.56 -2.56 4.42
C ARG A 33 16.27 -1.49 5.45
N VAL A 34 17.03 -1.50 6.54
CA VAL A 34 16.92 -0.50 7.59
C VAL A 34 18.28 0.06 7.97
N ILE A 35 18.26 1.31 8.41
CA ILE A 35 19.40 1.99 9.04
C ILE A 35 19.35 1.62 10.52
N ALA A 36 20.26 0.77 10.97
CA ALA A 36 20.31 0.39 12.38
C ALA A 36 20.72 1.58 13.27
N ALA A 37 20.37 1.47 14.55
CA ALA A 37 20.81 2.44 15.55
C ALA A 37 22.35 2.49 15.59
N ASN A 38 22.92 3.67 15.80
CA ASN A 38 24.37 3.95 15.83
C ASN A 38 25.05 4.07 14.44
N HIS A 39 24.29 4.06 13.34
CA HIS A 39 24.83 4.32 11.98
C HIS A 39 24.83 5.81 11.60
N GLU A 40 24.45 6.72 12.49
CA GLU A 40 24.35 8.15 12.20
C GLU A 40 25.70 8.75 11.76
N GLY A 41 26.80 8.30 12.39
CA GLY A 41 28.15 8.71 12.00
C GLY A 41 28.51 8.29 10.58
N GLN A 42 28.06 7.11 10.14
CA GLN A 42 28.27 6.62 8.78
C GLN A 42 27.45 7.42 7.76
N VAL A 43 26.19 7.76 8.08
CA VAL A 43 25.39 8.66 7.23
C VAL A 43 26.10 9.98 7.01
N LEU A 44 26.57 10.60 8.08
CA LEU A 44 27.25 11.90 7.98
C LEU A 44 28.58 11.79 7.22
N ALA A 45 29.27 10.65 7.32
CA ALA A 45 30.49 10.39 6.56
C ALA A 45 30.28 10.35 5.04
N LEU A 46 29.06 10.04 4.55
CA LEU A 46 28.74 10.10 3.12
C LEU A 46 28.98 11.49 2.51
N PHE A 47 28.90 12.55 3.33
CA PHE A 47 29.07 13.94 2.89
C PHE A 47 30.49 14.47 3.08
N ALA A 48 31.40 13.68 3.67
CA ALA A 48 32.76 14.09 3.97
C ALA A 48 33.50 14.63 2.72
N PRO A 49 34.42 15.61 2.90
CA PRO A 49 34.76 16.29 4.16
C PRO A 49 33.77 17.39 4.58
N ALA A 50 32.68 17.61 3.84
CA ALA A 50 31.71 18.65 4.16
C ALA A 50 30.80 18.22 5.34
N GLY A 51 30.54 19.15 6.26
CA GLY A 51 29.58 18.99 7.35
C GLY A 51 28.25 19.73 7.10
N LEU A 52 27.41 19.76 8.14
CA LEU A 52 26.21 20.60 8.14
C LEU A 52 26.60 22.09 8.08
N GLY A 53 25.95 22.83 7.19
CA GLY A 53 26.23 24.24 6.88
C GLY A 53 27.28 24.44 5.79
N ASP A 54 28.10 23.43 5.50
CA ASP A 54 29.15 23.52 4.49
C ASP A 54 28.62 23.29 3.07
N GLU A 55 29.37 23.79 2.10
CA GLU A 55 29.14 23.53 0.68
C GLU A 55 29.53 22.08 0.34
N VAL A 56 28.53 21.27 -0.03
CA VAL A 56 28.72 19.85 -0.36
C VAL A 56 28.87 19.66 -1.88
N VAL A 57 28.20 20.50 -2.66
CA VAL A 57 28.27 20.57 -4.12
C VAL A 57 28.36 22.05 -4.49
N PRO A 58 29.08 22.44 -5.56
CA PRO A 58 29.21 23.85 -5.94
C PRO A 58 27.87 24.60 -5.97
N GLY A 59 27.78 25.68 -5.19
CA GLY A 59 26.60 26.53 -5.03
C GLY A 59 25.52 26.04 -4.06
N TYR A 60 25.69 24.88 -3.42
CA TYR A 60 24.70 24.27 -2.53
C TYR A 60 25.30 23.83 -1.20
N ARG A 61 24.72 24.35 -0.11
CA ARG A 61 25.08 23.98 1.27
C ARG A 61 24.20 22.86 1.79
N LEU A 62 24.78 21.96 2.58
CA LEU A 62 24.05 20.91 3.28
C LEU A 62 23.39 21.49 4.53
N MET A 63 22.06 21.63 4.54
CA MET A 63 21.36 22.29 5.66
C MET A 63 20.77 21.31 6.67
N ASP A 64 20.26 20.17 6.21
CA ASP A 64 19.63 19.17 7.06
C ASP A 64 19.87 17.75 6.54
N VAL A 65 20.04 16.82 7.48
CA VAL A 65 20.13 15.38 7.23
C VAL A 65 19.22 14.67 8.24
N SER A 66 18.02 14.35 7.81
CA SER A 66 17.02 13.63 8.60
C SER A 66 17.15 12.12 8.33
N ILE A 67 17.74 11.40 9.28
CA ILE A 67 17.89 9.94 9.23
C ILE A 67 16.60 9.28 9.73
N ARG A 68 16.01 8.40 8.91
CA ARG A 68 14.85 7.59 9.26
C ARG A 68 15.22 6.12 9.21
N ALA A 69 14.32 5.25 9.65
CA ALA A 69 14.59 3.81 9.66
C ALA A 69 14.87 3.24 8.26
N THR A 70 14.26 3.79 7.20
CA THR A 70 14.30 3.22 5.84
C THR A 70 14.90 4.16 4.80
N ASP A 71 15.12 5.43 5.14
CA ASP A 71 15.66 6.42 4.22
C ASP A 71 16.40 7.53 4.96
N VAL A 72 17.16 8.31 4.20
CA VAL A 72 17.76 9.57 4.65
C VAL A 72 17.19 10.69 3.80
N VAL A 73 16.64 11.72 4.44
CA VAL A 73 16.18 12.93 3.76
C VAL A 73 17.25 14.01 3.92
N VAL A 74 17.71 14.53 2.78
CA VAL A 74 18.76 15.53 2.70
C VAL A 74 18.16 16.83 2.17
N THR A 75 18.39 17.93 2.87
CA THR A 75 18.02 19.27 2.40
C THR A 75 19.26 20.05 2.04
N LEU A 76 19.37 20.44 0.78
CA LEU A 76 20.38 21.37 0.29
C LEU A 76 19.77 22.75 0.09
N VAL A 77 20.55 23.82 0.27
CA VAL A 77 20.09 25.18 0.01
C VAL A 77 21.08 25.89 -0.92
N GLY A 78 20.54 26.42 -2.02
CA GLY A 78 21.29 27.19 -3.01
C GLY A 78 21.50 28.66 -2.63
N ALA A 79 22.20 29.42 -3.47
CA ALA A 79 22.45 30.84 -3.25
C ALA A 79 21.19 31.73 -3.25
N ASP A 80 20.11 31.26 -3.86
CA ASP A 80 18.79 31.89 -3.87
C ASP A 80 17.94 31.52 -2.64
N GLU A 81 18.52 30.78 -1.68
CA GLU A 81 17.87 30.24 -0.49
C GLU A 81 16.71 29.26 -0.79
N SER A 82 16.62 28.76 -2.03
CA SER A 82 15.65 27.73 -2.41
C SER A 82 16.11 26.34 -1.95
N PRO A 83 15.27 25.57 -1.22
CA PRO A 83 15.63 24.24 -0.78
C PRO A 83 15.50 23.21 -1.90
N LEU A 84 16.51 22.35 -2.04
CA LEU A 84 16.47 21.11 -2.82
C LEU A 84 16.44 19.94 -1.84
N VAL A 85 15.30 19.24 -1.80
CA VAL A 85 15.08 18.09 -0.91
C VAL A 85 15.24 16.80 -1.70
N LEU A 86 16.15 15.94 -1.24
CA LEU A 86 16.45 14.64 -1.84
C LEU A 86 16.28 13.54 -0.81
N ARG A 87 15.79 12.38 -1.25
CA ARG A 87 15.68 11.18 -0.43
C ARG A 87 16.70 10.16 -0.91
N LEU A 88 17.49 9.63 0.01
CA LEU A 88 18.39 8.50 -0.21
C LEU A 88 17.67 7.25 0.31
N ALA A 89 17.27 6.37 -0.60
CA ALA A 89 16.63 5.09 -0.28
C ALA A 89 17.56 3.93 -0.68
N ALA A 90 17.33 2.73 -0.15
CA ALA A 90 18.14 1.57 -0.51
C ALA A 90 18.01 1.26 -2.02
N SER A 91 19.12 0.80 -2.63
CA SER A 91 19.19 0.58 -4.07
C SER A 91 18.34 -0.59 -4.58
N ASP A 92 17.83 -1.44 -3.70
CA ASP A 92 16.93 -2.56 -4.00
C ASP A 92 15.47 -2.30 -3.60
N GLU A 93 15.18 -1.22 -2.86
CA GLU A 93 13.83 -0.91 -2.38
C GLU A 93 12.93 -0.46 -3.55
N PRO A 94 11.64 -0.88 -3.59
CA PRO A 94 10.70 -0.35 -4.55
C PRO A 94 10.57 1.17 -4.42
N LEU A 95 10.70 1.89 -5.54
CA LEU A 95 10.42 3.31 -5.59
C LEU A 95 8.92 3.51 -5.33
N GLY A 96 8.59 4.07 -4.17
CA GLY A 96 7.26 4.60 -3.90
C GLY A 96 6.97 5.84 -4.75
N GLU A 97 6.40 6.87 -4.14
CA GLU A 97 6.24 8.15 -4.82
C GLU A 97 7.60 8.86 -4.99
N GLY A 98 7.89 9.30 -6.22
CA GLY A 98 9.08 10.07 -6.56
C GLY A 98 9.72 9.66 -7.87
N THR A 99 10.68 10.47 -8.31
CA THR A 99 11.48 10.26 -9.51
C THR A 99 12.92 9.98 -9.10
N GLN A 100 13.46 8.83 -9.49
CA GLN A 100 14.88 8.54 -9.35
C GLN A 100 15.69 9.49 -10.23
N VAL A 101 16.68 10.14 -9.63
CA VAL A 101 17.54 11.12 -10.30
C VAL A 101 18.93 10.54 -10.54
N ALA A 102 19.45 9.78 -9.57
CA ALA A 102 20.75 9.13 -9.63
C ALA A 102 20.77 7.85 -8.76
N GLU A 103 21.82 7.06 -8.88
CA GLU A 103 22.01 5.81 -8.14
C GLU A 103 23.49 5.58 -7.81
N THR A 104 23.75 5.08 -6.61
CA THR A 104 25.03 4.58 -6.10
C THR A 104 24.86 3.07 -5.81
N PRO A 105 25.94 2.34 -5.50
CA PRO A 105 25.83 0.94 -5.10
C PRO A 105 24.82 0.70 -3.96
N SER A 106 24.85 1.55 -2.91
CA SER A 106 23.97 1.40 -1.75
C SER A 106 22.69 2.23 -1.82
N PHE A 107 22.66 3.32 -2.59
CA PHE A 107 21.58 4.31 -2.53
C PHE A 107 20.96 4.61 -3.89
N ARG A 108 19.65 4.78 -3.94
CA ARG A 108 18.98 5.59 -4.97
C ARG A 108 18.73 6.99 -4.45
N VAL A 109 19.04 7.99 -5.27
CA VAL A 109 18.72 9.39 -5.00
C VAL A 109 17.41 9.72 -5.67
N VAL A 110 16.40 10.04 -4.86
CA VAL A 110 15.00 10.22 -5.27
C VAL A 110 14.57 11.65 -4.95
N SER A 111 13.85 12.28 -5.88
CA SER A 111 13.18 13.56 -5.66
C SER A 111 11.67 13.37 -5.70
N ALA A 112 10.93 14.13 -4.88
CA ALA A 112 9.46 14.13 -4.91
C ALA A 112 8.90 14.75 -6.22
N VAL A 113 9.70 15.58 -6.89
CA VAL A 113 9.35 16.24 -8.15
C VAL A 113 10.38 15.92 -9.24
N SER A 114 9.98 16.01 -10.50
CA SER A 114 10.94 15.92 -11.60
C SER A 114 11.94 17.07 -11.52
N LEU A 115 13.25 16.75 -11.54
CA LEU A 115 14.32 17.73 -11.53
C LEU A 115 14.87 17.93 -12.93
N GLU A 116 15.16 19.18 -13.27
CA GLU A 116 15.75 19.60 -14.53
C GLU A 116 16.87 20.62 -14.29
N GLY A 117 17.73 20.81 -15.30
CA GLY A 117 18.79 21.81 -15.29
C GLY A 117 19.73 21.70 -14.08
N VAL A 118 19.95 22.82 -13.40
CA VAL A 118 20.89 22.93 -12.28
C VAL A 118 20.53 21.99 -11.13
N ALA A 119 19.25 21.91 -10.75
CA ALA A 119 18.82 21.06 -9.63
C ALA A 119 19.11 19.58 -9.88
N ARG A 120 18.94 19.13 -11.14
CA ARG A 120 19.29 17.76 -11.54
C ARG A 120 20.80 17.54 -11.48
N GLY A 121 21.60 18.46 -12.04
CA GLY A 121 23.05 18.39 -11.98
C GLY A 121 23.59 18.37 -10.55
N THR A 122 22.99 19.14 -9.64
CA THR A 122 23.31 19.13 -8.21
C THR A 122 23.03 17.78 -7.57
N ALA A 123 21.87 17.18 -7.84
CA ALA A 123 21.52 15.86 -7.31
C ALA A 123 22.46 14.75 -7.82
N GLU A 124 22.84 14.79 -9.10
CA GLU A 124 23.81 13.87 -9.69
C GLU A 124 25.22 14.06 -9.10
N ALA A 125 25.66 15.30 -8.91
CA ALA A 125 26.94 15.60 -8.26
C ALA A 125 26.97 15.18 -6.78
N LEU A 126 25.85 15.34 -6.06
CA LEU A 126 25.71 14.82 -4.70
C LEU A 126 25.83 13.30 -4.69
N ALA A 127 25.17 12.62 -5.63
CA ALA A 127 25.23 11.17 -5.75
C ALA A 127 26.66 10.67 -6.03
N GLU A 128 27.44 11.39 -6.85
CA GLU A 128 28.85 11.07 -7.07
C GLU A 128 29.68 11.18 -5.78
N ARG A 129 29.48 12.25 -5.01
CA ARG A 129 30.15 12.40 -3.72
C ARG A 129 29.79 11.26 -2.77
N ILE A 130 28.50 10.96 -2.63
CA ILE A 130 28.03 9.85 -1.80
C ILE A 130 28.70 8.56 -2.24
N ARG A 131 28.71 8.25 -3.55
CA ARG A 131 29.35 7.05 -4.10
C ARG A 131 30.82 6.95 -3.73
N SER A 132 31.56 8.07 -3.68
CA SER A 132 32.98 8.06 -3.32
C SER A 132 33.25 7.78 -1.84
N ASN A 133 32.25 7.98 -0.97
CA ASN A 133 32.32 7.78 0.47
C ASN A 133 31.49 6.57 0.94
N ASP A 134 30.77 5.90 0.03
CA ASP A 134 29.89 4.76 0.27
C ASP A 134 30.73 3.47 0.35
N ASP A 135 30.75 2.83 1.52
CA ASP A 135 31.48 1.58 1.78
C ASP A 135 30.65 0.32 1.54
N GLY A 136 29.34 0.45 1.28
CA GLY A 136 28.45 -0.67 1.01
C GLY A 136 27.78 -1.31 2.23
N ASP A 137 28.23 -0.99 3.44
CA ASP A 137 27.83 -1.69 4.67
C ASP A 137 26.75 -0.93 5.46
N PHE A 138 26.04 -0.04 4.77
CA PHE A 138 25.13 0.92 5.40
C PHE A 138 23.78 0.31 5.82
N TRP A 139 23.31 -0.71 5.08
CA TRP A 139 21.95 -1.23 5.24
C TRP A 139 21.91 -2.59 5.91
N ASP A 140 21.25 -2.64 7.06
CA ASP A 140 20.91 -3.90 7.71
C ASP A 140 19.67 -4.52 7.06
N GLU A 141 19.69 -5.84 6.91
CA GLU A 141 18.55 -6.60 6.43
C GLU A 141 17.74 -7.09 7.62
N VAL A 142 16.52 -6.56 7.77
CA VAL A 142 15.57 -7.05 8.76
C VAL A 142 14.48 -7.82 8.03
N THR A 143 14.42 -9.13 8.28
CA THR A 143 13.24 -9.91 7.94
C THR A 143 12.12 -9.45 8.85
N THR A 144 11.12 -8.75 8.31
CA THR A 144 9.87 -8.50 9.02
C THR A 144 9.17 -9.84 9.18
N GLY A 145 9.50 -10.54 10.27
CA GLY A 145 8.89 -11.82 10.61
C GLY A 145 7.38 -11.68 10.51
N ALA A 146 6.73 -12.68 9.92
CA ALA A 146 5.28 -12.75 9.79
C ALA A 146 4.62 -12.23 11.08
N PRO A 147 3.54 -11.45 10.99
CA PRO A 147 2.83 -10.98 12.19
C PRO A 147 2.65 -12.19 13.11
N PRO A 148 2.92 -12.06 14.43
CA PRO A 148 2.84 -13.19 15.35
C PRO A 148 1.56 -13.95 15.03
N SER A 149 1.67 -15.24 14.75
CA SER A 149 0.51 -16.07 14.43
C SER A 149 -0.46 -15.88 15.59
N ASN A 150 -1.51 -15.11 15.35
CA ASN A 150 -2.63 -15.03 16.26
C ASN A 150 -3.35 -16.38 16.14
N ASP A 151 -2.77 -17.42 16.73
CA ASP A 151 -3.37 -18.74 16.96
C ASP A 151 -4.54 -18.65 17.97
N GLY A 152 -5.21 -17.50 18.02
CA GLY A 152 -6.16 -17.14 19.05
C GLY A 152 -7.46 -16.49 18.58
N HIS A 153 -7.71 -16.21 17.29
CA HIS A 153 -9.01 -15.63 16.88
C HIS A 153 -9.51 -16.10 15.50
N VAL A 154 -9.79 -17.40 15.38
CA VAL A 154 -10.80 -17.89 14.41
C VAL A 154 -12.19 -17.55 14.96
N ALA A 155 -12.59 -16.27 14.93
CA ALA A 155 -13.92 -15.88 15.43
C ALA A 155 -14.68 -14.86 14.57
N LEU A 156 -14.01 -14.05 13.75
CA LEU A 156 -14.69 -12.98 13.01
C LEU A 156 -15.18 -13.36 11.61
N GLY A 157 -14.54 -14.32 10.94
CA GLY A 157 -14.99 -14.82 9.63
C GLY A 157 -16.27 -15.66 9.70
N VAL A 158 -16.43 -16.44 10.78
CA VAL A 158 -17.63 -17.28 10.98
C VAL A 158 -18.86 -16.42 11.30
N VAL A 159 -18.69 -15.31 12.02
CA VAL A 159 -19.81 -14.41 12.37
C VAL A 159 -20.34 -13.65 11.14
N ALA A 160 -19.46 -13.15 10.26
CA ALA A 160 -19.89 -12.50 9.02
C ALA A 160 -20.61 -13.47 8.06
N GLY A 161 -20.14 -14.73 7.96
CA GLY A 161 -20.82 -15.77 7.19
C GLY A 161 -22.20 -16.15 7.76
N LEU A 162 -22.33 -16.26 9.08
CA LEU A 162 -23.61 -16.56 9.74
C LEU A 162 -24.65 -15.45 9.56
N VAL A 163 -24.25 -14.17 9.60
CA VAL A 163 -25.17 -13.03 9.43
C VAL A 163 -25.79 -13.04 8.03
N VAL A 164 -25.02 -13.36 6.98
CA VAL A 164 -25.52 -13.44 5.60
C VAL A 164 -26.51 -14.61 5.45
N VAL A 165 -26.21 -15.79 6.00
CA VAL A 165 -27.12 -16.95 5.96
C VAL A 165 -28.43 -16.67 6.72
N PHE A 166 -28.36 -15.97 7.85
CA PHE A 166 -29.55 -15.61 8.63
C PHE A 166 -30.43 -14.56 7.91
N ALA A 167 -29.82 -13.56 7.27
CA ALA A 167 -30.54 -12.54 6.50
C ALA A 167 -31.27 -13.15 5.28
N VAL A 168 -30.63 -14.06 4.56
CA VAL A 168 -31.25 -14.79 3.43
C VAL A 168 -32.38 -15.70 3.94
N GLY A 169 -32.17 -16.41 5.05
CA GLY A 169 -33.20 -17.25 5.68
C GLY A 169 -34.46 -16.46 6.10
N LEU A 170 -34.29 -15.26 6.67
CA LEU A 170 -35.40 -14.39 7.05
C LEU A 170 -36.19 -13.86 5.84
N LEU A 171 -35.50 -13.51 4.75
CA LEU A 171 -36.15 -13.09 3.50
C LEU A 171 -36.99 -14.21 2.88
N VAL A 172 -36.46 -15.44 2.83
CA VAL A 172 -37.19 -16.62 2.31
C VAL A 172 -38.41 -16.95 3.19
N ARG A 173 -38.27 -16.87 4.52
CA ARG A 173 -39.39 -17.12 5.46
C ARG A 173 -40.50 -16.08 5.31
N ARG A 174 -40.17 -14.80 5.11
CA ARG A 174 -41.16 -13.72 4.90
C ARG A 174 -41.90 -13.87 3.57
N ALA A 175 -41.24 -14.35 2.52
CA ALA A 175 -41.88 -14.64 1.24
C ALA A 175 -42.90 -15.78 1.35
N ARG A 176 -42.58 -16.86 2.09
CA ARG A 176 -43.50 -17.99 2.30
C ARG A 176 -44.72 -17.66 3.16
N SER A 177 -44.60 -16.78 4.15
CA SER A 177 -45.73 -16.41 5.03
C SER A 177 -46.80 -15.59 4.31
N ARG A 178 -46.41 -14.75 3.34
CA ARG A 178 -47.37 -14.01 2.49
C ARG A 178 -48.19 -14.93 1.61
N LYS A 179 -47.59 -16.00 1.08
CA LYS A 179 -48.28 -16.96 0.20
C LYS A 179 -49.37 -17.75 0.94
N ARG A 180 -49.19 -18.01 2.24
CA ARG A 180 -50.20 -18.69 3.08
C ARG A 180 -51.40 -17.81 3.47
N ARG A 181 -51.21 -16.49 3.59
CA ARG A 181 -52.32 -15.56 3.85
C ARG A 181 -53.19 -15.32 2.63
N ALA A 182 -52.63 -15.41 1.43
CA ALA A 182 -53.40 -15.28 0.18
C ALA A 182 -54.26 -16.52 -0.15
N SER A 183 -54.00 -17.67 0.49
CA SER A 183 -54.71 -18.92 0.24
C SER A 183 -55.74 -19.29 1.32
N GLY A 184 -55.93 -18.44 2.33
CA GLY A 184 -56.87 -18.66 3.44
C GLY A 184 -58.00 -17.66 3.43
N SER A 185 -58.95 -17.81 2.51
CA SER A 185 -60.30 -17.28 2.66
C SER A 185 -61.30 -18.28 2.09
N PRO A 186 -61.64 -19.35 2.84
CA PRO A 186 -62.81 -20.15 2.56
C PRO A 186 -64.08 -19.36 2.92
N THR A 187 -64.93 -19.24 1.92
CA THR A 187 -66.40 -19.22 1.99
C THR A 187 -67.04 -19.55 3.34
N ASP A 188 -67.78 -18.59 3.89
CA ASP A 188 -69.08 -18.73 4.60
C ASP A 188 -69.41 -17.32 5.11
N SER A 189 -70.59 -16.71 5.00
CA SER A 189 -71.98 -17.15 5.03
C SER A 189 -72.78 -16.04 4.27
N THR A 190 -74.07 -16.10 3.95
CA THR A 190 -75.23 -16.52 4.75
C THR A 190 -76.44 -16.50 3.81
N GLU A 191 -77.29 -17.51 3.94
CA GLU A 191 -78.67 -17.56 3.47
C GLU A 191 -79.49 -16.32 3.87
N ALA A 192 -80.35 -15.86 2.95
CA ALA A 192 -81.74 -15.47 3.23
C ALA A 192 -82.51 -15.38 1.90
#